data_AF-A0A419B0E0-F1
#
_entry.id   AF-A0A419B0E0-F1
#
_cell.length_a   1.000
_cell.length_b   1.000
_cell.length_c   1.000
_cell.angle_alpha   90.00
_cell.angle_beta   90.00
_cell.angle_gamma   90.00
#
_symmetry.space_group_name_H-M   'P 1'
#
loop_
_entity.id
_entity.type
_entity.pdbx_description
1 polymer ?
#
loop_
_entity_poly.entity_id
_entity_poly.type
_entity_poly.pdbx_seq_one_letter_code
_entity_poly.pdbx_strand_id
1 'polypeptide(L)' 'MSTIDIHNDKFVDMNFITNFTGMTDKWFYKLIQEEKFPHPIKFGRSSRWLESEVTAWFEEQLVKSRR' A
#
# COMPACT_ATOMS: atom_id res chain seq x y z
N MET A 1 -3.32 10.48 16.57
CA MET A 1 -3.32 11.25 15.31
C MET A 1 -2.04 10.95 14.56
N SER A 2 -2.12 10.28 13.41
CA SER A 2 -0.98 10.18 12.49
C SER A 2 -0.90 11.49 11.70
N THR A 3 0.01 12.37 12.10
CA THR A 3 0.40 13.52 11.28
C THR A 3 1.22 12.98 10.12
N ILE A 4 0.62 12.95 8.93
CA ILE A 4 1.34 12.60 7.69
C ILE A 4 2.64 13.42 7.65
N ASP A 5 3.78 12.75 7.54
CA ASP A 5 5.07 13.42 7.37
C ASP A 5 5.20 13.88 5.92
N ILE A 6 4.78 15.10 5.64
CA ILE A 6 4.79 15.67 4.30
C ILE A 6 6.20 15.89 3.72
N HIS A 7 7.25 15.76 4.55
CA HIS A 7 8.63 15.96 4.13
C HIS A 7 9.32 14.64 3.78
N ASN A 8 8.96 13.55 4.47
CA ASN A 8 9.62 12.25 4.32
C ASN A 8 8.74 11.13 3.78
N ASP A 9 7.42 11.28 3.79
CA ASP A 9 6.48 10.28 3.27
C ASP A 9 5.93 10.70 1.91
N LYS A 10 5.70 9.72 1.04
CA LYS A 10 5.27 9.92 -0.35
C LYS A 10 3.97 9.21 -0.62
N PHE A 11 3.21 9.75 -1.56
CA PHE A 11 2.05 9.08 -2.10
C PHE A 11 2.43 8.18 -3.27
N VAL A 12 2.30 6.87 -3.09
CA VAL A 12 2.52 5.87 -4.14
C VAL A 12 1.19 5.47 -4.79
N ASP A 13 1.24 4.98 -6.03
CA ASP A 13 0.07 4.40 -6.72
C ASP A 13 0.21 2.89 -6.92
N MET A 14 -0.85 2.29 -7.45
CA MET A 14 -0.90 0.88 -7.79
C MET A 14 0.24 0.47 -8.73
N ASN A 15 0.61 1.30 -9.72
CA ASN A 15 1.67 0.98 -10.66
C ASN A 15 3.03 0.87 -9.95
N PHE A 16 3.32 1.79 -9.02
CA PHE A 16 4.50 1.68 -8.17
C PHE A 16 4.51 0.36 -7.39
N ILE A 17 3.40 0.03 -6.72
CA ILE A 17 3.26 -1.18 -5.90
C ILE A 17 3.46 -2.45 -6.73
N THR A 18 2.84 -2.53 -7.91
CA THR A 18 2.97 -3.70 -8.81
C THR A 18 4.37 -3.82 -9.39
N ASN A 19 5.01 -2.70 -9.74
CA ASN A 19 6.39 -2.71 -10.23
C ASN A 19 7.38 -3.11 -9.14
N PHE A 20 7.16 -2.64 -7.91
CA PHE A 20 8.01 -2.98 -6.76
C PHE A 20 7.91 -4.47 -6.38
N THR A 21 6.69 -5.03 -6.41
CA THR A 21 6.44 -6.41 -5.97
C THR A 21 6.51 -7.46 -7.07
N GLY A 22 6.44 -7.05 -8.34
CA GLY A 22 6.29 -7.96 -9.48
C GLY A 22 4.92 -8.66 -9.53
N MET A 23 3.95 -8.23 -8.72
CA MET A 23 2.60 -8.80 -8.69
C MET A 23 1.62 -7.97 -9.52
N THR A 24 0.47 -8.56 -9.85
CA THR A 24 -0.56 -7.88 -10.64
C THR A 24 -1.44 -6.98 -9.78
N ASP A 25 -1.95 -5.91 -10.37
CA ASP A 25 -2.92 -5.01 -9.75
C ASP A 25 -4.18 -5.74 -9.28
N LYS A 26 -4.66 -6.73 -10.05
CA LYS A 26 -5.80 -7.57 -9.72
C LYS A 26 -5.63 -8.28 -8.38
N TRP A 27 -4.42 -8.71 -8.05
CA TRP A 27 -4.14 -9.36 -6.77
C TRP A 27 -4.29 -8.37 -5.61
N PHE A 28 -3.75 -7.15 -5.75
CA PHE A 28 -3.92 -6.10 -4.74
C PHE A 28 -5.37 -5.65 -4.60
N TYR A 29 -6.10 -5.48 -5.70
CA TYR A 29 -7.53 -5.17 -5.63
C TYR A 29 -8.33 -6.24 -4.89
N LYS A 30 -7.98 -7.52 -5.08
CA LYS A 30 -8.58 -8.62 -4.31
C LYS A 30 -8.24 -8.49 -2.82
N LEU A 31 -6.99 -8.18 -2.46
CA LEU A 31 -6.62 -7.97 -1.05
C LEU A 31 -7.33 -6.77 -0.42
N ILE A 32 -7.52 -5.67 -1.16
CA ILE A 32 -8.30 -4.51 -0.68
C ILE A 32 -9.74 -4.92 -0.41
N GLN A 33 -10.37 -5.70 -1.29
CA GLN A 33 -11.73 -6.23 -1.09
C GLN A 33 -11.83 -7.17 0.13
N GLU A 34 -10.77 -7.92 0.41
CA GLU A 34 -10.67 -8.80 1.58
C GLU A 34 -10.23 -8.07 2.86
N GLU A 35 -10.11 -6.73 2.82
CA GLU A 35 -9.57 -5.90 3.92
C GLU A 35 -8.17 -6.31 4.40
N LYS A 36 -7.42 -6.99 3.53
CA LYS A 36 -6.07 -7.50 3.82
C LYS A 36 -4.97 -6.56 3.36
N PHE A 37 -5.27 -5.53 2.57
CA PHE A 37 -4.33 -4.50 2.13
C PHE A 37 -4.90 -3.11 2.42
N PRO A 38 -4.06 -2.11 2.75
CA PRO A 38 -4.46 -0.72 2.92
C PRO A 38 -5.47 -0.21 1.89
N HIS A 39 -6.50 0.50 2.35
CA HIS A 39 -7.44 1.15 1.46
C HIS A 39 -6.83 2.42 0.85
N PRO A 40 -7.03 2.69 -0.45
CA PRO A 40 -6.49 3.88 -1.06
C PRO A 40 -7.14 5.17 -0.53
N ILE A 41 -6.31 6.18 -0.35
CA ILE A 41 -6.70 7.58 -0.21
C ILE A 41 -7.11 8.10 -1.60
N LYS A 42 -8.31 8.70 -1.70
CA LYS A 42 -8.87 9.19 -2.96
C LYS A 42 -8.54 10.67 -3.16
N PHE A 43 -7.80 10.97 -4.23
CA PHE A 43 -7.59 12.31 -4.77
C PHE A 43 -8.38 12.44 -6.08
N GLY A 44 -9.71 12.54 -5.95
CA GLY A 44 -10.62 12.47 -7.09
C GLY A 44 -10.59 11.09 -7.75
N ARG A 45 -10.16 11.03 -9.01
CA ARG A 45 -10.01 9.76 -9.75
C ARG A 45 -8.76 8.99 -9.37
N SER A 46 -7.77 9.65 -8.76
CA SER A 46 -6.51 9.04 -8.38
C SER A 46 -6.64 8.33 -7.03
N SER A 47 -6.19 7.08 -6.99
CA SER A 47 -6.06 6.29 -5.77
C SER A 47 -4.59 6.27 -5.37
N ARG A 48 -4.30 6.66 -4.13
CA ARG A 48 -2.93 6.75 -3.60
C ARG A 48 -2.85 6.10 -2.23
N TRP A 49 -1.64 5.74 -1.83
CA TRP A 49 -1.32 5.24 -0.50
C TRP A 49 -0.11 5.99 0.04
N LEU A 50 0.02 6.09 1.36
CA LEU A 50 1.29 6.50 1.95
C LEU A 50 2.30 5.37 1.76
N GLU A 51 3.52 5.73 1.36
CA GLU A 51 4.62 4.78 1.19
C GLU A 51 4.91 4.07 2.51
N SER A 52 4.85 4.79 3.63
CA SER A 52 5.02 4.23 4.97
C SER A 52 3.97 3.17 5.31
N GLU A 53 2.69 3.38 4.95
CA GLU A 53 1.60 2.45 5.20
C GLU A 53 1.77 1.16 4.38
N VAL A 54 2.14 1.29 3.11
CA VAL A 54 2.42 0.15 2.24
C VAL A 54 3.64 -0.63 2.74
N THR A 55 4.68 0.07 3.19
CA THR A 55 5.90 -0.54 3.74
C THR A 55 5.61 -1.32 5.02
N ALA A 56 4.87 -0.73 5.96
CA ALA A 56 4.43 -1.41 7.18
C ALA A 56 3.64 -2.69 6.87
N TRP A 57 2.76 -2.64 5.86
CA TRP A 57 2.05 -3.83 5.42
C TRP A 57 2.99 -4.93 4.91
N PHE A 58 4.03 -4.60 4.12
CA PHE A 58 5.01 -5.58 3.66
C PHE A 58 5.80 -6.20 4.83
N GLU A 59 6.21 -5.39 5.79
CA GLU A 59 6.89 -5.87 7.00
C GLU A 59 6.03 -6.89 7.76
N GLU A 60 4.73 -6.63 7.90
CA GLU A 60 3.81 -7.60 8.48
C GLU A 60 3.76 -8.91 7.71
N GLN A 61 3.72 -8.87 6.37
CA GLN A 61 3.72 -10.08 5.54
C GLN A 61 5.03 -10.87 5.70
N LEU A 62 6.17 -10.18 5.80
CA LEU A 62 7.48 -10.79 6.03
C LEU A 62 7.52 -11.50 7.39
N VAL A 63 7.02 -10.86 8.44
CA VAL A 63 6.94 -11.45 9.79
C VAL A 63 5.99 -12.66 9.79
N LYS A 64 4.81 -12.55 9.16
CA LYS A 64 3.83 -13.66 9.04
C LYS A 64 4.41 -14.85 8.28
N SER A 65 5.20 -14.61 7.23
CA SER A 65 5.80 -15.68 6.42
C SER A 65 6.98 -16.37 7.09
N ARG A 66 7.67 -15.72 8.03
CA ARG A 66 8.89 -16.22 8.69
C ARG A 66 8.64 -16.75 10.10
N ARG A 67 7.37 -16.85 10.49
CA ARG A 67 6.91 -17.44 11.74
C ARG A 67 6.41 -18.85 11.48
#